data_AF-K1R8D8-F1
#
_entry.id   AF-K1R8D8-F1
#
_cell.length_a   1.000
_cell.length_b   1.000
_cell.length_c   1.000
_cell.angle_alpha   90.00
_cell.angle_beta   90.00
_cell.angle_gamma   90.00
#
_symmetry.space_group_name_H-M   'P 1'
#
loop_
_entity.id
_entity.type
_entity.pdbx_description
1 polymer ?
#
loop_
_entity_poly.entity_id
_entity_poly.type
_entity_poly.pdbx_seq_one_letter_code
_entity_poly.pdbx_strand_id
1 'polypeptide(L)'
;MHFCSIANWAYIHQTECLPGYYGDQCNKTCRHPNYGHNCQLNCMCEEDQCDPITGCDGKNCSTGYYGSFCNRKCRYPNYGKRCQSECLCGNEQCDHITGCVWKRRALGIMTYIPSEMP
;
A
#
# COMPACT_ATOMS: atom_id res chain seq x y z
N MET A 1 10.64 2.38 -58.27
CA MET A 1 10.40 1.83 -56.92
C MET A 1 10.29 3.03 -55.98
N HIS A 2 9.09 3.56 -55.77
CA HIS A 2 8.86 4.67 -54.84
C HIS A 2 8.58 4.08 -53.46
N PHE A 3 9.49 4.32 -52.53
CA PHE A 3 9.27 4.00 -51.12
C PHE A 3 8.23 4.99 -50.58
N CYS A 4 7.10 4.44 -50.14
CA CYS A 4 6.00 5.18 -49.55
C CYS A 4 6.49 5.82 -48.24
N SER A 5 6.85 7.11 -48.33
CA SER A 5 7.08 8.00 -47.21
C SER A 5 5.80 8.18 -46.42
N ILE A 6 5.69 7.56 -45.25
CA ILE A 6 4.88 8.11 -44.15
C ILE A 6 5.61 7.84 -42.83
N ALA A 7 6.63 8.65 -42.55
CA ALA A 7 7.08 8.89 -41.19
C ALA A 7 5.96 9.66 -40.48
N ASN A 8 4.97 8.95 -39.94
CA ASN A 8 3.91 9.57 -39.17
C ASN A 8 3.38 8.61 -38.11
N TRP A 9 4.10 8.54 -37.00
CA TRP A 9 3.52 8.26 -35.69
C TRP A 9 3.83 9.41 -34.72
N ALA A 10 3.84 10.63 -35.22
CA ALA A 10 3.86 11.85 -34.40
C ALA A 10 2.46 12.12 -33.78
N TYR A 11 1.88 11.10 -33.13
CA TYR A 11 0.60 11.15 -32.43
C TYR A 11 0.64 10.31 -31.14
N ILE A 12 1.72 10.44 -30.38
CA ILE A 12 1.61 10.28 -28.93
C ILE A 12 2.08 11.61 -28.36
N HIS A 13 1.12 12.38 -27.87
CA HIS A 13 1.36 13.50 -26.99
C HIS A 13 2.22 12.98 -25.83
N GLN A 14 3.54 13.20 -25.86
CA GLN A 14 4.43 12.72 -24.81
C GLN A 14 4.29 13.62 -23.58
N THR A 15 3.15 13.49 -22.92
CA THR A 15 2.82 14.04 -21.60
C THR A 15 2.81 12.93 -20.55
N GLU A 16 3.64 11.92 -20.74
CA GLU A 16 3.81 10.81 -19.81
C GLU A 16 5.21 10.91 -19.20
N CYS A 17 5.25 11.30 -17.93
CA CYS A 17 6.49 11.37 -17.17
C CYS A 17 7.02 9.97 -16.87
N LEU A 18 8.34 9.86 -16.67
CA LEU A 18 8.91 8.62 -16.14
C LEU A 18 8.25 8.25 -14.80
N PRO A 19 8.05 6.96 -14.49
CA PRO A 19 7.51 6.55 -13.20
C PRO A 19 8.29 7.18 -12.04
N GLY A 20 7.57 7.65 -11.03
CA GLY A 20 8.14 8.39 -9.91
C GLY A 20 8.26 9.90 -10.12
N TYR A 21 7.89 10.41 -11.30
CA TYR A 21 7.89 11.83 -11.59
C TYR A 21 6.53 12.33 -12.09
N TYR A 22 6.27 13.62 -11.87
CA TYR A 22 5.05 14.30 -12.30
C TYR A 22 5.28 15.79 -12.59
N GLY A 23 4.22 16.45 -13.09
CA GLY A 23 4.19 17.88 -13.43
C GLY A 23 4.51 18.17 -14.89
N ASP A 24 4.26 19.40 -15.32
CA ASP A 24 4.33 19.82 -16.73
C ASP A 24 5.71 19.63 -17.38
N GLN A 25 6.77 19.52 -16.58
CA GLN A 25 8.15 19.31 -17.01
C GLN A 25 8.76 18.02 -16.45
N CYS A 26 7.97 17.14 -15.82
CA CYS A 26 8.43 15.89 -15.20
C CYS A 26 9.60 16.06 -14.22
N ASN A 27 9.69 17.21 -13.54
CA ASN A 27 10.77 17.55 -12.63
C ASN A 27 10.41 17.40 -11.15
N LYS A 28 9.16 17.01 -10.84
CA LYS A 28 8.71 16.78 -9.47
C LYS A 28 8.68 15.29 -9.20
N THR A 29 9.34 14.84 -8.15
CA THR A 29 9.25 13.45 -7.67
C THR A 29 7.96 13.22 -6.91
N CYS A 30 7.36 12.04 -7.08
CA CYS A 30 6.18 11.66 -6.30
C CYS A 30 6.45 11.79 -4.81
N ARG A 31 5.50 12.42 -4.10
CA ARG A 31 5.56 12.59 -2.65
C ARG A 31 4.79 11.46 -2.00
N HIS A 32 5.27 11.01 -0.84
CA HIS A 32 4.52 10.06 -0.02
C HIS A 32 3.09 10.58 0.23
N PRO A 33 2.07 9.73 0.09
CA PRO A 33 2.16 8.28 -0.05
C PRO A 33 2.15 7.80 -1.52
N ASN A 34 2.32 8.68 -2.50
CA ASN A 34 2.17 8.32 -3.91
C ASN A 34 3.45 7.83 -4.60
N TYR A 35 3.30 6.93 -5.58
CA TYR A 35 4.39 6.41 -6.41
C TYR A 35 3.92 5.98 -7.82
N GLY A 36 4.86 5.56 -8.67
CA GLY A 36 4.58 5.01 -9.99
C GLY A 36 4.34 6.06 -11.07
N HIS A 37 3.73 5.65 -12.18
CA HIS A 37 3.45 6.56 -13.29
C HIS A 37 2.44 7.63 -12.89
N ASN A 38 2.78 8.91 -13.11
CA ASN A 38 1.98 10.07 -12.71
C ASN A 38 1.57 10.07 -11.22
N CYS A 39 2.32 9.37 -10.35
CA CYS A 39 2.02 9.26 -8.92
C CYS A 39 0.60 8.70 -8.61
N GLN A 40 0.07 7.83 -9.47
CA GLN A 40 -1.29 7.29 -9.32
C GLN A 40 -1.38 6.08 -8.38
N LEU A 41 -0.25 5.50 -7.97
CA LEU A 41 -0.20 4.40 -7.02
C LEU A 41 0.05 4.92 -5.60
N ASN A 42 -0.28 4.11 -4.59
CA ASN A 42 -0.23 4.50 -3.19
C ASN A 42 0.56 3.48 -2.35
N CYS A 43 1.55 3.96 -1.62
CA CYS A 43 2.41 3.18 -0.72
C CYS A 43 1.65 2.78 0.55
N MET A 44 1.82 1.53 0.95
CA MET A 44 1.27 0.93 2.17
C MET A 44 2.40 0.54 3.13
N CYS A 45 3.41 1.41 3.22
CA CYS A 45 4.61 1.32 4.03
C CYS A 45 4.95 2.72 4.56
N GLU A 46 5.91 2.80 5.47
CA GLU A 46 6.41 4.07 5.99
C GLU A 46 7.04 4.95 4.90
N GLU A 47 7.09 6.26 5.12
CA GLU A 47 7.59 7.25 4.15
C GLU A 47 9.02 6.93 3.68
N ASP A 48 9.90 6.52 4.59
CA ASP A 48 11.30 6.17 4.32
C ASP A 48 11.47 4.86 3.53
N GLN A 49 10.39 4.08 3.38
CA GLN A 49 10.37 2.78 2.70
C GLN A 49 9.61 2.81 1.36
N CYS A 50 9.03 3.97 1.01
CA CYS A 50 8.26 4.17 -0.21
C CYS A 50 9.16 4.74 -1.31
N ASP A 51 9.59 3.89 -2.24
CA ASP A 51 10.33 4.34 -3.43
C ASP A 51 9.34 4.98 -4.43
N PRO A 52 9.62 6.20 -4.94
CA PRO A 52 8.68 6.90 -5.82
C PRO A 52 8.45 6.16 -7.15
N ILE A 53 9.37 5.29 -7.59
CA ILE A 53 9.28 4.56 -8.86
C ILE A 53 8.58 3.22 -8.65
N THR A 54 9.02 2.46 -7.66
CA THR A 54 8.67 1.04 -7.45
C THR A 54 7.69 0.80 -6.30
N GLY A 55 7.53 1.78 -5.40
CA GLY A 55 6.64 1.71 -4.24
C GLY A 55 7.31 1.05 -3.04
N CYS A 56 6.52 0.30 -2.27
CA CYS A 56 7.00 -0.39 -1.07
C CYS A 56 7.73 -1.69 -1.40
N ASP A 57 8.84 -1.96 -0.70
CA ASP A 57 9.41 -3.33 -0.62
C ASP A 57 8.54 -4.19 0.33
N GLY A 58 8.19 -5.39 -0.10
CA GLY A 58 7.34 -6.33 0.65
C GLY A 58 7.92 -6.80 2.00
N LYS A 59 9.14 -6.41 2.33
CA LYS A 59 9.76 -6.65 3.65
C LYS A 59 9.31 -5.66 4.73
N ASN A 60 8.96 -4.43 4.34
CA ASN A 60 8.73 -3.31 5.26
C ASN A 60 7.30 -2.77 5.18
N CYS A 61 6.33 -3.68 5.12
CA CYS A 61 4.91 -3.31 5.12
C CYS A 61 4.46 -2.73 6.46
N SER A 62 3.53 -1.77 6.39
CA SER A 62 2.80 -1.28 7.56
C SER A 62 2.10 -2.44 8.28
N THR A 63 1.87 -2.26 9.58
CA THR A 63 1.20 -3.26 10.44
C THR A 63 -0.14 -3.66 9.83
N GLY A 64 -0.37 -4.98 9.72
CA GLY A 64 -1.60 -5.54 9.16
C GLY A 64 -1.61 -5.71 7.64
N TYR A 65 -0.49 -5.46 6.95
CA TYR A 65 -0.35 -5.63 5.51
C TYR A 65 0.84 -6.52 5.13
N TYR A 66 0.77 -7.15 3.96
CA TYR A 66 1.80 -8.03 3.41
C TYR A 66 1.78 -8.07 1.87
N GLY A 67 2.75 -8.80 1.29
CA GLY A 67 2.91 -8.98 -0.16
C GLY A 67 3.97 -8.04 -0.73
N SER A 68 4.34 -8.23 -2.00
CA SER A 68 5.45 -7.49 -2.64
C SER A 68 5.29 -5.97 -2.65
N PHE A 69 4.06 -5.47 -2.61
CA PHE A 69 3.72 -4.04 -2.58
C PHE A 69 2.90 -3.64 -1.35
N CYS A 70 2.86 -4.51 -0.32
CA CYS A 70 2.11 -4.26 0.91
C CYS A 70 0.61 -3.97 0.70
N ASN A 71 0.04 -4.41 -0.43
CA ASN A 71 -1.34 -4.14 -0.82
C ASN A 71 -2.34 -5.20 -0.34
N ARG A 72 -1.87 -6.24 0.37
CA ARG A 72 -2.73 -7.31 0.89
C ARG A 72 -2.87 -7.17 2.39
N LYS A 73 -4.12 -7.11 2.89
CA LYS A 73 -4.41 -7.16 4.32
C LYS A 73 -4.11 -8.55 4.87
N CYS A 74 -3.61 -8.64 6.11
CA CYS A 74 -3.44 -9.92 6.78
C CYS A 74 -4.74 -10.72 6.76
N ARG A 75 -4.62 -11.99 6.34
CA ARG A 75 -5.75 -12.90 6.29
C ARG A 75 -5.93 -13.53 7.66
N TYR A 76 -7.19 -13.58 8.13
CA TYR A 76 -7.57 -14.35 9.31
C TYR A 76 -6.96 -15.76 9.26
N PRO A 77 -6.37 -16.27 10.36
CA PRO A 77 -6.42 -15.71 11.72
C PRO A 77 -5.31 -14.69 12.04
N ASN A 78 -4.54 -14.22 11.06
CA ASN A 78 -3.35 -13.42 11.34
C ASN A 78 -3.60 -11.91 11.32
N TYR A 79 -2.83 -11.18 12.11
CA TYR A 79 -2.81 -9.71 12.19
C TYR A 79 -1.40 -9.19 12.56
N GLY A 80 -1.25 -7.87 12.61
CA GLY A 80 -0.04 -7.22 13.11
C GLY A 80 1.09 -7.13 12.09
N LYS A 81 2.30 -6.80 12.55
CA LYS A 81 3.47 -6.62 11.67
C LYS A 81 3.81 -7.95 10.99
N ARG A 82 3.92 -7.92 9.65
CA ARG A 82 4.17 -9.10 8.81
C ARG A 82 3.18 -10.26 9.00
N CYS A 83 1.98 -9.98 9.54
CA CYS A 83 0.97 -10.99 9.86
C CYS A 83 1.50 -12.12 10.76
N GLN A 84 2.37 -11.81 11.72
CA GLN A 84 2.99 -12.80 12.62
C GLN A 84 2.22 -12.99 13.94
N SER A 85 1.15 -12.22 14.18
CA SER A 85 0.30 -12.38 15.36
C SER A 85 -1.00 -13.09 14.98
N GLU A 86 -1.55 -13.89 15.89
CA GLU A 86 -2.77 -14.68 15.65
C GLU A 86 -3.93 -14.22 16.54
N CYS A 87 -5.09 -14.02 15.95
CA CYS A 87 -6.33 -13.66 16.63
C CYS A 87 -6.91 -14.88 17.38
N LEU A 88 -7.30 -14.65 18.63
CA LEU A 88 -7.97 -15.63 19.51
C LEU A 88 -9.49 -15.40 19.60
N CYS A 89 -10.05 -14.69 18.63
CA CYS A 89 -11.46 -14.30 18.52
C CYS A 89 -12.00 -14.73 17.16
N GLY A 90 -13.32 -14.58 16.94
CA GLY A 90 -13.92 -14.88 15.65
C GLY A 90 -13.42 -13.96 14.54
N ASN A 91 -13.54 -14.41 13.28
CA ASN A 91 -13.11 -13.63 12.10
C ASN A 91 -13.69 -12.22 12.05
N GLU A 92 -14.98 -12.06 12.39
CA GLU A 92 -15.66 -10.76 12.42
C GLU A 92 -15.13 -9.78 13.49
N GLN A 93 -14.29 -10.28 14.40
CA GLN A 93 -13.75 -9.56 15.55
C GLN A 93 -12.22 -9.40 15.47
N CYS A 94 -11.61 -9.91 14.39
CA CYS A 94 -10.19 -9.89 14.15
C CYS A 94 -9.87 -8.78 13.14
N ASP A 95 -9.44 -7.64 13.65
CA ASP A 95 -8.89 -6.58 12.82
C ASP A 95 -7.46 -6.93 12.38
N HIS A 96 -7.15 -6.68 11.10
CA HIS A 96 -5.85 -7.08 10.54
C HIS A 96 -4.67 -6.29 11.13
N ILE A 97 -4.91 -5.11 11.73
CA ILE A 97 -3.88 -4.26 12.33
C ILE A 97 -3.74 -4.58 13.82
N THR A 98 -4.86 -4.52 14.54
CA THR A 98 -4.92 -4.54 16.02
C THR A 98 -5.25 -5.91 16.62
N GLY A 99 -5.75 -6.85 15.81
CA GLY A 99 -6.13 -8.18 16.24
C GLY A 99 -7.53 -8.20 16.84
N CYS A 100 -7.69 -8.86 17.99
CA CYS A 100 -9.01 -9.01 18.60
C CYS A 100 -9.52 -7.70 19.20
N VAL A 101 -10.54 -7.11 18.56
CA VAL A 101 -11.17 -5.85 19.00
C VAL A 101 -12.05 -6.02 20.25
N TRP A 102 -12.41 -7.26 20.58
CA TRP A 102 -13.07 -7.63 21.83
C TRP A 102 -12.16 -8.56 22.63
N LYS A 103 -11.78 -8.16 23.85
CA LYS A 103 -11.21 -9.09 24.83
C LYS A 103 -12.32 -9.57 25.76
N ARG A 104 -12.42 -10.89 25.99
CA ARG A 104 -13.23 -11.40 27.10
C ARG A 104 -12.53 -10.97 28.39
N ARG A 105 -13.15 -10.12 29.21
CA ARG A 105 -12.74 -9.99 30.61
C ARG A 105 -13.05 -11.32 31.31
N ALA A 106 -12.35 -11.63 32.40
CA ALA A 106 -12.55 -12.86 33.20
C ALA A 106 -14.01 -13.11 33.62
N LEU A 107 -14.87 -12.08 33.58
CA LEU A 107 -16.30 -12.13 33.89
C LEU A 107 -17.21 -12.42 32.68
N GLY A 108 -16.66 -12.77 31.50
CA GLY A 108 -17.45 -13.19 30.33
C GLY A 108 -18.16 -12.07 29.56
N ILE A 109 -17.99 -10.81 29.95
CA ILE A 109 -18.59 -9.66 29.27
C ILE A 109 -17.66 -9.22 28.13
N MET A 110 -18.21 -9.16 26.90
CA MET A 110 -17.54 -8.54 25.75
C MET A 110 -17.61 -7.03 25.90
N THR A 111 -16.50 -6.40 26.30
CA THR A 111 -16.39 -4.95 26.37
C THR A 111 -15.48 -4.47 25.25
N TYR A 112 -15.88 -3.41 24.55
CA TYR A 112 -15.07 -2.73 23.55
C TYR A 112 -13.82 -2.19 24.23
N ILE A 113 -12.63 -2.58 23.75
CA ILE A 113 -11.37 -1.99 24.21
C ILE A 113 -10.89 -1.10 23.06
N PRO A 114 -11.02 0.24 23.17
CA PRO A 114 -10.40 1.14 22.22
C PRO A 114 -8.90 0.88 22.20
N SER A 115 -8.32 0.80 21.01
CA SER A 115 -6.93 0.43 20.74
C SER A 115 -5.89 1.48 21.14
N GLU A 116 -6.19 2.37 22.09
CA GLU A 116 -5.27 3.41 22.55
C GLU A 116 -5.53 3.78 24.02
N MET A 117 -4.59 3.46 24.91
CA MET A 117 -4.15 4.39 25.94
C MET A 117 -2.62 4.25 26.09
N PRO A 118 -1.89 5.37 26.20
CA PRO A 118 -0.43 5.41 26.28
C PRO A 118 0.15 4.70 27.50
#